data_AF-A0AAU8A1E2-F1
#
_entry.id   AF-A0AAU8A1E2-F1
#
_cell.length_a   1.000
_cell.length_b   1.000
_cell.length_c   1.000
_cell.angle_alpha   90.00
_cell.angle_beta   90.00
_cell.angle_gamma   90.00
#
_symmetry.space_group_name_H-M   'P 1'
#
loop_
_entity.id
_entity.type
_entity.pdbx_description
1 polymer ?
#
loop_
_entity_poly.entity_id
_entity_poly.type
_entity_poly.pdbx_seq_one_letter_code
_entity_poly.pdbx_strand_id
1 'polypeptide(L)' 'MPNQQLSKFSSQASPEILNAMKELAQREGRKMHSILDEALSDYLVKKGVLKSKGSAMNHFAQSLNQFDALYQKLAK' A
#
# COMPACT_ATOMS: atom_id res chain seq x y z
N MET A 1 4.99 -5.57 17.56
CA MET A 1 4.96 -4.90 16.23
C MET A 1 6.33 -4.29 15.99
N PRO A 2 7.09 -4.72 14.97
CA PRO A 2 8.37 -4.09 14.69
C PRO A 2 8.12 -2.61 14.34
N ASN A 3 8.73 -1.72 15.12
CA ASN A 3 8.65 -0.29 14.95
C ASN A 3 9.35 0.07 13.62
N GLN A 4 8.59 0.29 12.54
CA GLN A 4 9.16 0.76 11.28
C GLN A 4 9.76 2.16 11.53
N GLN A 5 11.08 2.20 11.69
CA GLN A 5 11.82 3.43 11.93
C GLN A 5 11.79 4.28 10.66
N LEU A 6 10.88 5.25 10.62
CA LEU A 6 10.79 6.23 9.54
C LEU A 6 11.95 7.22 9.65
N SER A 7 12.70 7.39 8.56
CA SER A 7 13.70 8.45 8.43
C SER A 7 13.05 9.75 7.95
N LYS A 8 13.57 10.89 8.42
CA LYS A 8 13.12 12.20 7.93
C LYS A 8 13.59 12.35 6.48
N PHE A 9 12.65 12.62 5.58
CA PHE A 9 12.90 12.83 4.16
C PHE A 9 12.46 14.25 3.79
N SER A 10 13.39 15.08 3.32
CA SER A 10 13.11 16.41 2.79
C SER A 10 13.28 16.37 1.28
N SER A 11 12.24 16.74 0.54
CA SER A 11 12.25 16.78 -0.92
C SER A 11 11.18 17.73 -1.43
N GLN A 12 11.26 18.03 -2.72
CA GLN A 12 10.33 18.91 -3.42
C GLN A 12 9.42 18.09 -4.33
N ALA A 13 8.15 18.49 -4.43
CA ALA A 13 7.16 17.95 -5.35
C ALA A 13 6.25 19.09 -5.82
N SER A 14 5.54 18.91 -6.94
CA SER A 14 4.62 19.93 -7.41
C SER A 14 3.47 20.14 -6.40
N PRO A 15 2.94 21.37 -6.28
CA PRO A 15 1.82 21.65 -5.38
C PRO A 15 0.59 20.77 -5.66
N GLU A 16 0.34 20.47 -6.93
CA GLU A 16 -0.74 19.59 -7.38
C GLU A 16 -0.61 18.18 -6.78
N ILE A 17 0.58 17.58 -6.87
CA ILE A 17 0.84 16.25 -6.30
C ILE A 17 0.67 16.26 -4.78
N LEU A 18 1.18 17.31 -4.11
CA LEU A 18 1.06 17.42 -2.66
C LEU A 18 -0.40 17.55 -2.21
N ASN A 19 -1.22 18.27 -2.96
CA ASN A 19 -2.65 18.42 -2.66
C ASN A 19 -3.40 17.10 -2.89
N ALA A 20 -3.19 16.45 -4.03
CA ALA A 20 -3.78 15.15 -4.32
C ALA A 20 -3.44 14.10 -3.26
N MET A 21 -2.18 14.05 -2.80
CA MET A 21 -1.77 13.15 -1.71
C MET A 21 -2.44 13.46 -0.38
N LYS A 22 -2.66 14.75 -0.05
CA LYS A 22 -3.35 15.16 1.18
C LYS A 22 -4.83 14.75 1.14
N GLU A 23 -5.50 15.00 0.02
CA GLU A 23 -6.90 14.62 -0.18
C GLU A 23 -7.08 13.10 -0.10
N LEU A 24 -6.17 12.34 -0.72
CA LEU A 24 -6.18 10.87 -0.64
C LEU A 24 -5.99 10.38 0.80
N ALA A 25 -5.02 10.94 1.52
CA ALA A 25 -4.78 10.59 2.92
C ALA A 25 -6.02 10.89 3.79
N GLN A 26 -6.68 12.03 3.57
CA GLN A 26 -7.90 12.39 4.29
C GLN A 26 -9.06 11.44 3.96
N ARG A 27 -9.26 11.13 2.68
CA ARG A 27 -10.30 10.21 2.19
C ARG A 27 -10.12 8.80 2.78
N GLU A 28 -8.89 8.32 2.89
CA GLU A 28 -8.60 6.98 3.42
C GLU A 28 -8.44 6.95 4.95
N GLY A 29 -8.48 8.11 5.63
CA GLY A 29 -8.23 8.19 7.08
C GLY A 29 -6.80 7.78 7.46
N ARG A 30 -5.85 7.92 6.53
CA ARG A 30 -4.45 7.49 6.67
C ARG A 30 -3.53 8.70 6.86
N LYS A 31 -2.35 8.46 7.42
CA LYS A 31 -1.32 9.50 7.52
C LYS A 31 -0.67 9.72 6.14
N MET A 32 -0.37 10.97 5.80
CA MET A 32 0.25 11.33 4.52
C MET A 32 1.56 10.57 4.25
N HIS A 33 2.40 10.36 5.27
CA HIS A 33 3.63 9.58 5.11
C HIS A 33 3.39 8.11 4.76
N SER A 34 2.25 7.53 5.12
CA SER A 34 1.91 6.15 4.74
C SER A 34 1.57 6.06 3.25
N ILE A 35 0.83 7.05 2.73
CA ILE A 35 0.54 7.17 1.29
C ILE A 35 1.85 7.38 0.51
N LEU A 36 2.74 8.23 1.04
CA LEU A 36 4.04 8.48 0.44
C LEU A 36 4.90 7.20 0.37
N ASP A 37 5.02 6.48 1.49
CA ASP A 37 5.83 5.27 1.58
C ASP A 37 5.32 4.18 0.64
N GLU A 38 4.00 4.02 0.53
CA GLU A 38 3.35 3.11 -0.41
C GLU A 38 3.63 3.50 -1.87
N ALA A 39 3.39 4.77 -2.24
CA ALA A 39 3.60 5.24 -3.60
C ALA A 39 5.06 5.13 -4.07
N LEU A 40 6.01 5.46 -3.19
CA LEU A 40 7.44 5.32 -3.47
C LEU A 40 7.86 3.85 -3.56
N SER A 41 7.35 3.00 -2.66
CA SER A 41 7.62 1.56 -2.71
C SER A 41 7.13 0.95 -4.01
N ASP A 42 5.90 1.26 -4.42
CA ASP A 42 5.31 0.79 -5.68
C ASP A 42 6.10 1.27 -6.89
N TYR A 43 6.53 2.54 -6.90
CA TYR A 43 7.36 3.07 -7.98
C TYR A 43 8.70 2.33 -8.07
N LEU A 44 9.37 2.08 -6.94
CA LEU A 44 10.64 1.37 -6.90
C LEU A 44 10.50 -0.11 -7.25
N VAL A 45 9.39 -0.76 -6.89
CA VAL A 45 9.07 -2.12 -7.34
C VAL A 45 8.87 -2.16 -8.85
N LYS A 46 8.11 -1.21 -9.42
CA LYS A 46 7.94 -1.08 -10.88
C LYS A 46 9.26 -0.87 -11.62
N LYS A 47 10.24 -0.23 -10.98
CA LYS A 47 11.60 -0.05 -11.52
C LYS A 47 12.55 -1.21 -11.23
N GLY A 48 12.08 -2.27 -10.56
CA GLY A 48 12.90 -3.44 -10.20
C GLY A 48 13.95 -3.16 -9.13
N VAL A 49 13.89 -2.00 -8.47
CA VAL A 49 14.84 -1.59 -7.42
C VAL A 49 14.50 -2.28 -6.10
N LEU A 50 13.21 -2.37 -5.77
CA LEU A 50 12.72 -3.11 -4.62
C LEU A 50 12.02 -4.39 -5.06
N LYS A 51 12.18 -5.46 -4.28
CA LYS A 51 11.32 -6.64 -4.41
C LYS A 51 9.92 -6.28 -3.87
N SER A 52 8.88 -6.75 -4.54
CA SER A 52 7.52 -6.65 -4.00
C SER A 52 7.50 -7.26 -2.60
N LYS A 53 7.28 -6.42 -1.58
CA LYS A 53 7.06 -6.88 -0.21
C LYS A 53 5.67 -7.48 -0.17
N GLY A 54 5.54 -8.74 -0.56
CA GLY A 54 4.26 -9.44 -0.63
C GLY A 54 3.50 -9.35 0.68
N SER A 55 2.51 -8.46 0.74
CA SER A 55 1.65 -8.29 1.91
C SER A 55 0.19 -8.30 1.49
N ALA A 56 -0.25 -7.40 0.60
CA ALA A 56 -1.64 -7.42 0.13
C ALA A 56 -2.00 -8.69 -0.65
N MET A 57 -1.15 -9.12 -1.60
CA MET A 57 -1.44 -10.31 -2.42
C MET A 57 -1.26 -11.63 -1.67
N ASN A 58 -0.35 -11.70 -0.68
CA ASN A 58 -0.22 -12.89 0.16
C ASN A 58 -1.38 -13.01 1.15
N HIS A 59 -1.82 -11.91 1.76
CA HIS A 59 -3.00 -11.91 2.62
C HIS A 59 -4.29 -12.17 1.83
N PHE A 60 -4.39 -11.65 0.61
CA PHE A 60 -5.49 -11.95 -0.31
C PHE A 60 -5.48 -13.43 -0.75
N ALA A 61 -4.32 -13.99 -1.10
CA ALA A 61 -4.20 -15.41 -1.44
C ALA A 61 -4.52 -16.32 -0.24
N GLN A 62 -4.12 -15.93 0.97
CA GLN A 62 -4.48 -16.66 2.19
C GLN A 62 -5.98 -16.56 2.51
N SER A 63 -6.62 -15.40 2.30
CA SER A 63 -8.06 -15.27 2.50
C SER A 63 -8.86 -16.07 1.47
N LEU A 64 -8.43 -16.09 0.21
CA LEU A 64 -9.02 -16.97 -0.82
C LEU A 64 -8.96 -18.44 -0.42
N ASN A 65 -7.82 -18.91 0.09
CA ASN A 65 -7.68 -20.28 0.59
C ASN A 65 -8.56 -20.55 1.82
N GLN A 66 -8.72 -19.58 2.72
CA GLN A 66 -9.53 -19.73 3.94
C GLN A 66 -11.04 -19.80 3.65
N PHE A 67 -11.50 -19.14 2.58
CA PHE A 67 -12.93 -19.06 2.23
C PHE A 67 -13.30 -19.87 0.97
N ASP A 68 -12.41 -20.72 0.47
CA ASP A 68 -12.64 -21.53 -0.74
C ASP A 68 -13.95 -22.34 -0.66
N ALA A 69 -14.21 -22.98 0.48
CA ALA A 69 -15.46 -23.72 0.71
C ALA A 69 -16.73 -22.84 0.75
N LEU A 70 -16.60 -21.55 1.07
CA LEU A 70 -17.71 -20.59 1.05
C LEU A 70 -17.96 -20.11 -0.38
N TYR A 71 -16.90 -19.78 -1.14
CA TYR A 71 -17.00 -19.40 -2.54
C TYR A 71 -17.56 -20.51 -3.41
N GLN A 72 -17.17 -21.78 -3.16
CA GLN A 72 -17.73 -22.94 -3.87
C GLN A 72 -19.24 -23.14 -3.63
N LYS A 73 -19.77 -22.68 -2.48
CA LYS A 73 -21.20 -22.74 -2.18
C LYS A 73 -22.00 -21.60 -2.81
N LEU A 74 -21.36 -20.45 -3.06
CA LEU A 74 -21.96 -19.28 -3.72
C LEU A 74 -21.88 -19.35 -5.26
N ALA A 75 -21.00 -20.20 -5.79
CA ALA A 75 -20.87 -20.45 -7.24
C ALA A 75 -21.83 -21.52 -7.78
N LYS A 76 -22.77 -22.01 -6.95
CA LYS A 76 -23.88 -22.90 -7.32
C LYS A 76 -25.19 -22.16 -7.16
#